data_AF-A0A6C1TU73-F1
#
_entry.id   AF-A0A6C1TU73-F1
#
_cell.length_a   1.000
_cell.length_b   1.000
_cell.length_c   1.000
_cell.angle_alpha   90.00
_cell.angle_beta   90.00
_cell.angle_gamma   90.00
#
_symmetry.space_group_name_H-M   'P 1'
#
loop_
_entity.id
_entity.type
_entity.pdbx_description
1 polymer ?
#
loop_
_entity_poly.entity_id
_entity_poly.type
_entity_poly.pdbx_seq_one_letter_code
_entity_poly.pdbx_strand_id
1 'polypeptide(L)'
;MTNAFSRRQFLLGGLVLAGTGAVAACTSDPGPAASAPGPSLRPTPTPTALGEPTVRRTLTARPLSLDIGGIEAKTWGYVSDTGDAAIEATAGDVLQVDITNELPESTSIHWHGIALHNAADGVPGMTQDPIEPGESFSYVFEVPHGGTYFYHSHTGLQLDRGLHAPLIIRDPQDAEDQDVEWTIVLDDW
;
A
#
# COMPACT_ATOMS: atom_id res chain seq x y z
N MET A 1 18.47 -60.31 -1.99
CA MET A 1 17.11 -59.71 -2.04
C MET A 1 17.17 -58.43 -1.23
N THR A 2 17.30 -57.28 -1.89
CA THR A 2 17.49 -55.97 -1.25
C THR A 2 16.14 -55.32 -0.98
N ASN A 3 15.72 -55.25 0.28
CA ASN A 3 14.51 -54.52 0.67
C ASN A 3 14.83 -53.01 0.74
N ALA A 4 14.36 -52.27 -0.25
CA ALA A 4 14.40 -50.82 -0.26
C ALA A 4 13.25 -50.28 0.62
N PHE A 5 13.58 -49.66 1.75
CA PHE A 5 12.61 -48.88 2.52
C PHE A 5 12.26 -47.61 1.74
N SER A 6 10.97 -47.39 1.50
CA SER A 6 10.46 -46.20 0.82
C SER A 6 10.25 -45.05 1.81
N ARG A 7 10.57 -43.82 1.38
CA ARG A 7 10.33 -42.57 2.13
C ARG A 7 8.88 -42.41 2.63
N ARG A 8 7.91 -43.09 2.00
CA ARG A 8 6.50 -43.11 2.43
C ARG A 8 6.24 -43.90 3.71
N GLN A 9 7.09 -44.87 4.06
CA GLN A 9 6.91 -45.69 5.27
C GLN A 9 7.43 -45.00 6.54
N PHE A 10 8.31 -44.00 6.41
CA PHE A 10 8.81 -43.22 7.55
C PHE A 10 7.80 -42.17 8.05
N LEU A 11 6.95 -41.65 7.15
CA LEU A 11 5.98 -40.60 7.49
C LEU A 11 4.64 -41.11 8.02
N LEU A 12 4.37 -42.42 7.95
CA LEU A 12 3.14 -43.05 8.46
C LEU A 12 3.32 -43.80 9.79
N GLY A 13 4.55 -43.94 10.29
CA GLY A 13 4.87 -44.69 11.52
C GLY A 13 5.09 -43.85 12.78
N GLY A 14 4.90 -42.52 12.70
CA GLY A 14 5.27 -41.56 13.75
C GLY A 14 4.17 -41.17 14.73
N LEU A 15 3.11 -41.97 14.89
CA LEU A 15 2.10 -41.75 15.92
C LEU A 15 1.90 -43.06 16.67
N VAL A 16 2.24 -43.09 17.97
CA VAL A 16 1.45 -43.69 19.07
C VAL A 16 2.31 -43.82 20.36
N LEU A 17 1.84 -43.09 21.40
CA LEU A 17 1.91 -43.31 22.86
C LEU A 17 3.24 -43.14 23.63
N ALA A 18 3.31 -42.09 24.45
CA ALA A 18 3.24 -42.21 25.92
C ALA A 18 3.26 -40.82 26.60
N GLY A 19 2.29 -40.53 27.46
CA GLY A 19 2.34 -39.35 28.33
C GLY A 19 0.99 -38.91 28.87
N THR A 20 0.36 -39.72 29.70
CA THR A 20 -0.75 -39.29 30.58
C THR A 20 -0.22 -38.30 31.62
N GLY A 21 -0.34 -37.00 31.33
CA GLY A 21 -0.13 -35.89 32.26
C GLY A 21 -1.49 -35.30 32.66
N ALA A 22 -1.74 -35.22 33.96
CA ALA A 22 -3.01 -34.82 34.56
C ALA A 22 -3.54 -33.47 34.03
N VAL A 23 -4.77 -33.47 33.50
CA VAL A 23 -5.57 -32.27 33.26
C VAL A 23 -6.27 -31.87 34.55
N ALA A 24 -5.64 -31.00 35.33
CA ALA A 24 -6.31 -30.19 36.35
C ALA A 24 -5.48 -28.90 36.58
N ALA A 25 -6.16 -27.76 36.48
CA ALA A 25 -5.66 -26.37 36.45
C ALA A 25 -5.36 -25.87 35.01
N CYS A 26 -6.09 -24.94 34.39
CA CYS A 26 -6.92 -23.85 34.90
C CYS A 26 -8.14 -23.67 33.99
N THR A 27 -9.35 -23.79 34.52
CA THR A 27 -10.54 -23.19 33.91
C THR A 27 -10.50 -21.69 34.20
N SER A 28 -9.63 -20.98 33.49
CA SER A 28 -9.77 -19.53 33.30
C SER A 28 -10.30 -19.39 31.90
N ASP A 29 -11.62 -19.33 31.78
CA ASP A 29 -12.31 -19.00 30.53
C ASP A 29 -11.83 -17.61 30.11
N PRO A 30 -10.96 -17.43 29.10
CA PRO A 30 -10.81 -16.13 28.49
C PRO A 30 -11.97 -16.08 27.51
N GLY A 31 -13.14 -15.66 27.97
CA GLY A 31 -14.14 -15.13 27.04
C GLY A 31 -13.42 -14.20 26.06
N PRO A 32 -13.80 -14.16 24.77
CA PRO A 32 -13.04 -13.44 23.76
C PRO A 32 -12.78 -12.05 24.33
N ALA A 33 -11.51 -11.75 24.60
CA ALA A 33 -11.12 -10.42 24.98
C ALA A 33 -11.53 -9.60 23.77
N ALA A 34 -12.67 -8.91 23.89
CA ALA A 34 -13.04 -7.89 22.95
C ALA A 34 -11.87 -6.92 23.01
N SER A 35 -11.00 -7.00 22.01
CA SER A 35 -10.01 -5.97 21.76
C SER A 35 -10.82 -4.69 21.74
N ALA A 36 -10.71 -3.91 22.81
CA ALA A 36 -11.26 -2.58 22.80
C ALA A 36 -10.69 -1.94 21.53
N PRO A 37 -11.52 -1.35 20.65
CA PRO A 37 -10.98 -0.63 19.52
C PRO A 37 -9.96 0.33 20.10
N GLY A 38 -8.71 0.20 19.63
CA GLY A 38 -7.67 1.15 19.97
C GLY A 38 -8.17 2.56 19.64
N PRO A 39 -7.56 3.61 20.21
CA PRO A 39 -7.88 4.96 19.76
C PRO A 39 -7.78 4.97 18.23
N SER A 40 -8.89 5.28 17.54
CA SER A 40 -8.89 5.48 16.10
C SER A 40 -7.72 6.38 15.76
N LEU A 41 -6.83 5.91 14.91
CA LEU A 41 -5.74 6.71 14.37
C LEU A 41 -6.38 7.60 13.30
N ARG A 42 -7.27 8.50 13.76
CA ARG A 42 -7.70 9.63 12.97
C ARG A 42 -6.43 10.28 12.46
N PRO A 43 -6.34 10.58 11.15
CA PRO A 43 -5.20 11.28 10.60
C PRO A 43 -4.94 12.47 11.49
N THR A 44 -3.74 12.52 12.07
CA THR A 44 -3.34 13.78 12.69
C THR A 44 -3.30 14.76 11.52
N PRO A 45 -4.06 15.86 11.51
CA PRO A 45 -4.02 16.75 10.36
C PRO A 45 -2.58 17.13 10.09
N THR A 46 -2.17 17.04 8.81
CA THR A 46 -0.88 17.53 8.34
C THR A 46 -0.63 18.91 8.96
N PRO A 47 0.60 19.22 9.43
CA PRO A 47 0.88 20.44 10.17
C PRO A 47 0.18 21.66 9.57
N THR A 48 -0.52 22.42 10.41
CA THR A 48 -1.35 23.60 10.08
C THR A 48 -0.58 24.75 9.39
N ALA A 49 0.68 24.54 9.02
CA ALA A 49 1.56 25.52 8.39
C ALA A 49 1.75 25.33 6.88
N LEU A 50 1.12 24.33 6.26
CA LEU A 50 1.17 24.20 4.80
C LEU A 50 0.35 25.32 4.13
N GLY A 51 0.86 25.84 3.01
CA GLY A 51 0.12 26.73 2.14
C GLY A 51 -1.04 26.02 1.44
N GLU A 52 -1.82 26.78 0.66
CA GLU A 52 -2.85 26.20 -0.20
C GLU A 52 -2.22 25.19 -1.18
N PRO A 53 -2.83 24.01 -1.40
CA PRO A 53 -2.33 23.06 -2.36
C PRO A 53 -2.13 23.68 -3.75
N THR A 54 -0.93 23.54 -4.29
CA THR A 54 -0.56 24.02 -5.63
C THR A 54 -0.83 22.96 -6.68
N VAL A 55 -0.75 21.67 -6.30
CA VAL A 55 -1.12 20.54 -7.13
C VAL A 55 -2.25 19.76 -6.46
N ARG A 56 -3.36 19.55 -7.18
CA ARG A 56 -4.51 18.75 -6.73
C ARG A 56 -4.73 17.60 -7.70
N ARG A 57 -4.92 16.39 -7.19
CA ARG A 57 -5.23 15.19 -7.97
C ARG A 57 -6.37 14.42 -7.31
N THR A 58 -7.19 13.78 -8.15
CA THR A 58 -8.19 12.83 -7.67
C THR A 58 -7.85 11.46 -8.22
N LEU A 59 -7.79 10.47 -7.34
CA LEU A 59 -7.56 9.08 -7.68
C LEU A 59 -8.75 8.23 -7.24
N THR A 60 -9.01 7.17 -8.00
CA THR A 60 -9.92 6.11 -7.62
C THR A 60 -9.19 4.79 -7.68
N ALA A 61 -9.01 4.11 -6.54
CA ALA A 61 -8.49 2.75 -6.50
C ALA A 61 -9.62 1.79 -6.83
N ARG A 62 -9.47 1.00 -7.90
CA ARG A 62 -10.54 0.08 -8.33
C ARG A 62 -10.01 -1.12 -9.12
N PRO A 63 -10.81 -2.18 -9.29
CA PRO A 63 -10.52 -3.24 -10.25
C PRO A 63 -10.58 -2.74 -11.71
N LEU A 64 -9.66 -3.20 -12.55
CA LEU A 64 -9.57 -2.86 -13.97
C LEU A 64 -9.03 -4.03 -14.82
N SER A 65 -9.20 -3.94 -16.14
CA SER A 65 -8.50 -4.78 -17.12
C SER A 65 -7.43 -3.94 -17.82
N LEU A 66 -6.19 -4.44 -17.87
CA LEU A 66 -5.08 -3.81 -18.59
C LEU A 66 -4.62 -4.73 -19.73
N ASP A 67 -4.33 -4.15 -20.89
CA ASP A 67 -3.64 -4.86 -21.97
C ASP A 67 -2.12 -4.74 -21.77
N ILE A 68 -1.49 -5.84 -21.40
CA ILE A 68 -0.04 -5.95 -21.20
C ILE A 68 0.53 -6.72 -22.39
N GLY A 69 0.92 -6.01 -23.44
CA GLY A 69 1.56 -6.60 -24.61
C GLY A 69 0.70 -7.61 -25.38
N GLY A 70 -0.62 -7.42 -25.40
CA GLY A 70 -1.62 -8.30 -26.02
C GLY A 70 -2.28 -9.29 -25.06
N ILE A 71 -1.90 -9.28 -23.77
CA ILE A 71 -2.51 -10.10 -22.72
C ILE A 71 -3.42 -9.22 -21.89
N GLU A 72 -4.71 -9.53 -21.86
CA GLU A 72 -5.66 -8.86 -20.98
C GLU A 72 -5.52 -9.38 -19.54
N ALA A 73 -4.92 -8.57 -18.67
CA ALA A 73 -4.74 -8.85 -17.25
C ALA A 73 -5.86 -8.19 -16.44
N LYS A 74 -6.56 -8.99 -15.62
CA LYS A 74 -7.51 -8.48 -14.61
C LYS A 74 -6.73 -8.16 -13.35
N THR A 75 -6.67 -6.88 -13.02
CA THR A 75 -5.83 -6.35 -11.96
C THR A 75 -6.52 -5.18 -11.27
N TRP A 76 -5.84 -4.52 -10.33
CA TRP A 76 -6.29 -3.26 -9.72
C TRP A 76 -5.40 -2.11 -10.20
N GLY A 77 -5.84 -0.89 -9.97
CA GLY A 77 -5.02 0.28 -10.26
C GLY A 77 -5.72 1.58 -9.90
N TYR A 78 -4.99 2.67 -10.07
CA TYR A 78 -5.49 4.01 -9.85
C TYR A 78 -6.03 4.60 -11.15
N VAL A 79 -7.28 5.04 -11.13
CA VAL A 79 -7.85 5.87 -12.19
C VAL A 79 -7.76 7.32 -11.73
N SER A 80 -7.13 8.16 -12.55
CA SER A 80 -6.86 9.56 -12.25
C SER A 80 -7.80 10.49 -13.00
N ASP A 81 -8.04 11.68 -12.45
CA ASP A 81 -8.77 12.77 -13.11
C ASP A 81 -8.08 13.26 -14.39
N THR A 82 -6.76 13.10 -14.48
CA THR A 82 -5.97 13.47 -15.66
C THR A 82 -5.94 12.37 -16.74
N GLY A 83 -6.47 11.18 -16.44
CA GLY A 83 -6.37 9.99 -17.29
C GLY A 83 -5.04 9.23 -17.17
N ASP A 84 -4.05 9.79 -16.49
CA ASP A 84 -2.78 9.12 -16.15
C ASP A 84 -2.61 9.10 -14.63
N ALA A 85 -2.28 7.92 -14.09
CA ALA A 85 -2.03 7.75 -12.67
C ALA A 85 -0.70 8.40 -12.23
N ALA A 86 0.25 8.62 -13.14
CA ALA A 86 1.46 9.34 -12.80
C ALA A 86 1.14 10.75 -12.29
N ILE A 87 1.74 11.13 -11.17
CA ILE A 87 1.63 12.48 -10.62
C ILE A 87 2.93 13.22 -10.88
N GLU A 88 2.83 14.38 -11.52
CA GLU A 88 3.94 15.33 -11.63
C GLU A 88 3.69 16.56 -10.75
N ALA A 89 4.72 16.98 -10.04
CA ALA A 89 4.77 18.21 -9.24
C ALA A 89 6.18 18.81 -9.30
N THR A 90 6.38 19.98 -8.70
CA THR A 90 7.69 20.65 -8.58
C THR A 90 8.14 20.67 -7.12
N ALA A 91 9.44 20.61 -6.87
CA ALA A 91 9.98 20.69 -5.51
C ALA A 91 9.51 21.99 -4.82
N GLY A 92 8.95 21.85 -3.62
CA GLY A 92 8.30 22.92 -2.85
C GLY A 92 6.78 23.05 -3.06
N ASP A 93 6.19 22.30 -4.00
CA ASP A 93 4.74 22.24 -4.13
C ASP A 93 4.07 21.62 -2.90
N VAL A 94 2.85 22.07 -2.61
CA VAL A 94 1.94 21.38 -1.70
C VAL A 94 1.01 20.52 -2.55
N LEU A 95 1.16 19.21 -2.43
CA LEU A 95 0.35 18.21 -3.12
C LEU A 95 -0.85 17.82 -2.26
N GLN A 96 -2.05 17.91 -2.84
CA GLN A 96 -3.26 17.31 -2.31
C GLN A 96 -3.72 16.17 -3.24
N VAL A 97 -3.91 14.98 -2.69
CA VAL A 97 -4.46 13.83 -3.41
C VAL A 97 -5.67 13.31 -2.68
N ASP A 98 -6.82 13.41 -3.34
CA ASP A 98 -8.08 12.87 -2.87
C ASP A 98 -8.28 11.48 -3.48
N ILE A 99 -8.24 10.43 -2.66
CA ILE A 99 -8.43 9.04 -3.08
C ILE A 99 -9.84 8.58 -2.72
N THR A 100 -10.49 7.85 -3.62
CA THR A 100 -11.71 7.08 -3.35
C THR A 100 -11.44 5.60 -3.51
N ASN A 101 -11.86 4.79 -2.55
CA ASN A 101 -11.70 3.35 -2.57
C ASN A 101 -12.93 2.66 -3.17
N GLU A 102 -12.82 2.13 -4.39
CA GLU A 102 -13.83 1.26 -5.02
C GLU A 102 -13.42 -0.22 -5.04
N LEU A 103 -12.38 -0.59 -4.28
CA LEU A 103 -11.96 -1.97 -4.11
C LEU A 103 -12.93 -2.72 -3.18
N PRO A 104 -12.98 -4.06 -3.25
CA PRO A 104 -13.74 -4.88 -2.31
C PRO A 104 -13.10 -4.99 -0.91
N GLU A 105 -11.95 -4.34 -0.69
CA GLU A 105 -11.20 -4.36 0.58
C GLU A 105 -10.64 -2.98 0.92
N SER A 106 -10.24 -2.77 2.17
CA SER A 106 -9.64 -1.52 2.62
C SER A 106 -8.35 -1.21 1.85
N THR A 107 -8.00 0.07 1.68
CA THR A 107 -6.78 0.50 1.00
C THR A 107 -6.04 1.61 1.76
N SER A 108 -4.89 2.02 1.23
CA SER A 108 -4.07 3.14 1.68
C SER A 108 -3.19 3.60 0.52
N ILE A 109 -2.53 4.76 0.64
CA ILE A 109 -1.49 5.19 -0.31
C ILE A 109 -0.29 5.65 0.49
N HIS A 110 0.84 4.97 0.30
CA HIS A 110 2.14 5.41 0.78
C HIS A 110 2.94 6.12 -0.31
N TRP A 111 3.66 7.17 0.07
CA TRP A 111 4.41 8.07 -0.81
C TRP A 111 5.90 7.74 -0.73
N HIS A 112 6.32 6.74 -1.48
CA HIS A 112 7.61 6.09 -1.29
C HIS A 112 8.78 7.07 -1.52
N GLY A 113 9.55 7.29 -0.46
CA GLY A 113 10.77 8.11 -0.51
C GLY A 113 10.56 9.61 -0.31
N ILE A 114 9.31 10.07 -0.19
CA ILE A 114 9.04 11.49 0.08
C ILE A 114 9.31 11.82 1.56
N ALA A 115 10.09 12.87 1.80
CA ALA A 115 10.37 13.39 3.14
C ALA A 115 9.19 14.23 3.67
N LEU A 116 8.05 13.58 3.92
CA LEU A 116 6.81 14.22 4.37
C LEU A 116 6.59 14.10 5.87
N HIS A 117 5.57 14.80 6.37
CA HIS A 117 5.11 14.64 7.74
C HIS A 117 4.40 13.28 7.92
N ASN A 118 4.78 12.53 8.96
CA ASN A 118 4.32 11.17 9.25
C ASN A 118 2.79 10.96 9.12
N ALA A 119 1.98 11.97 9.43
CA ALA A 119 0.53 11.84 9.36
C ALA A 119 -0.06 11.75 7.94
N ALA A 120 0.73 12.06 6.90
CA ALA A 120 0.37 11.86 5.50
C ALA A 120 1.01 10.61 4.89
N ASP A 121 1.69 9.78 5.68
CA ASP A 121 2.55 8.69 5.18
C ASP A 121 1.80 7.46 4.66
N GLY A 122 0.54 7.25 5.07
CA GLY A 122 -0.30 6.24 4.44
C GLY A 122 -0.07 4.79 4.86
N VAL A 123 0.31 4.54 6.10
CA VAL A 123 0.60 3.21 6.65
C VAL A 123 -0.50 2.81 7.64
N PRO A 124 -1.44 1.93 7.26
CA PRO A 124 -2.55 1.53 8.12
C PRO A 124 -2.11 0.94 9.46
N GLY A 125 -2.74 1.37 10.54
CA GLY A 125 -2.42 0.92 11.90
C GLY A 125 -1.18 1.57 12.51
N MET A 126 -0.50 2.46 11.77
CA MET A 126 0.63 3.24 12.27
C MET A 126 0.40 4.75 12.12
N THR A 127 0.12 5.20 10.89
CA THR A 127 0.00 6.63 10.59
C THR A 127 -1.44 7.07 10.29
N GLN A 128 -2.30 6.11 9.93
CA GLN A 128 -3.73 6.32 9.74
C GLN A 128 -4.53 5.03 9.97
N ASP A 129 -5.86 5.17 10.06
CA ASP A 129 -6.80 4.06 9.87
C ASP A 129 -6.89 3.67 8.37
N PRO A 130 -7.20 2.40 8.03
CA PRO A 130 -7.44 1.98 6.65
C PRO A 130 -8.58 2.76 5.99
N ILE A 131 -8.51 2.98 4.68
CA ILE A 131 -9.60 3.58 3.90
C ILE A 131 -10.55 2.44 3.50
N GLU A 132 -11.73 2.37 4.11
CA GLU A 132 -12.66 1.26 3.87
C GLU A 132 -13.31 1.32 2.46
N PRO A 133 -13.87 0.21 1.95
CA PRO A 133 -14.61 0.22 0.68
C PRO A 133 -15.70 1.29 0.64
N GLY A 134 -15.70 2.11 -0.41
CA GLY A 134 -16.63 3.23 -0.61
C GLY A 134 -16.24 4.52 0.12
N GLU A 135 -15.18 4.51 0.92
CA GLU A 135 -14.70 5.70 1.61
C GLU A 135 -13.69 6.49 0.76
N SER A 136 -13.51 7.76 1.14
CA SER A 136 -12.53 8.66 0.55
C SER A 136 -11.61 9.23 1.61
N PHE A 137 -10.40 9.58 1.19
CA PHE A 137 -9.37 10.16 2.05
C PHE A 137 -8.61 11.26 1.31
N SER A 138 -8.14 12.28 2.03
CA SER A 138 -7.34 13.36 1.46
C SER A 138 -5.95 13.37 2.08
N TYR A 139 -4.93 13.15 1.26
CA TYR A 139 -3.54 13.35 1.64
C TYR A 139 -3.13 14.76 1.24
N VAL A 140 -2.55 15.51 2.17
CA VAL A 140 -1.98 16.84 1.90
C VAL A 140 -0.58 16.86 2.48
N PHE A 141 0.43 17.20 1.69
CA PHE A 141 1.83 17.31 2.13
C PHE A 141 2.66 18.15 1.15
N GLU A 142 3.79 18.68 1.63
CA GLU A 142 4.80 19.32 0.78
C GLU A 142 5.72 18.26 0.15
N VAL A 143 6.15 18.49 -1.09
CA VAL A 143 7.16 17.68 -1.79
C VAL A 143 8.49 18.45 -1.86
N PRO A 144 9.39 18.33 -0.86
CA PRO A 144 10.50 19.27 -0.70
C PRO A 144 11.69 19.03 -1.64
N HIS A 145 11.76 17.87 -2.30
CA HIS A 145 12.94 17.43 -3.03
C HIS A 145 12.59 16.91 -4.41
N GLY A 146 13.32 17.36 -5.43
CA GLY A 146 13.23 16.83 -6.78
C GLY A 146 13.67 15.36 -6.86
N GLY A 147 13.19 14.66 -7.88
CA GLY A 147 13.54 13.28 -8.17
C GLY A 147 12.40 12.42 -8.70
N THR A 148 12.73 11.17 -8.99
CA THR A 148 11.78 10.13 -9.38
C THR A 148 11.42 9.29 -8.17
N TYR A 149 10.14 9.35 -7.79
CA TYR A 149 9.54 8.58 -6.72
C TYR A 149 8.37 7.77 -7.29
N PHE A 150 7.64 7.09 -6.41
CA PHE A 150 6.38 6.45 -6.74
C PHE A 150 5.48 6.44 -5.51
N TYR A 151 4.20 6.22 -5.73
CA TYR A 151 3.26 5.97 -4.65
C TYR A 151 2.59 4.62 -4.88
N HIS A 152 2.24 3.95 -3.79
CA HIS A 152 1.66 2.61 -3.85
C HIS A 152 0.75 2.32 -2.68
N SER A 153 -0.12 1.32 -2.83
CA SER A 153 -0.87 0.84 -1.68
C SER A 153 0.07 0.21 -0.67
N HIS A 154 -0.13 0.52 0.62
CA HIS A 154 0.57 -0.08 1.74
C HIS A 154 -0.31 -1.12 2.47
N THR A 155 -1.33 -1.64 1.78
CA THR A 155 -2.28 -2.61 2.32
C THR A 155 -2.17 -3.96 1.62
N GLY A 156 -1.87 -5.03 2.37
CA GLY A 156 -1.90 -6.40 1.86
C GLY A 156 -1.02 -6.64 0.64
N LEU A 157 -1.55 -7.33 -0.37
CA LEU A 157 -0.88 -7.62 -1.65
C LEU A 157 -1.36 -6.69 -2.78
N GLN A 158 -1.82 -5.49 -2.44
CA GLN A 158 -2.38 -4.55 -3.40
C GLN A 158 -1.35 -3.99 -4.37
N LEU A 159 -0.11 -3.78 -3.92
CA LEU A 159 1.00 -3.38 -4.77
C LEU A 159 1.21 -4.38 -5.91
N ASP A 160 1.27 -5.68 -5.60
CA ASP A 160 1.43 -6.77 -6.58
C ASP A 160 0.23 -6.88 -7.54
N ARG A 161 -0.89 -6.23 -7.20
CA ARG A 161 -2.07 -6.09 -8.08
C ARG A 161 -2.06 -4.76 -8.83
N GLY A 162 -0.93 -4.09 -8.99
CA GLY A 162 -0.81 -2.88 -9.80
C GLY A 162 -1.29 -1.59 -9.14
N LEU A 163 -1.55 -1.56 -7.82
CA LEU A 163 -1.82 -0.31 -7.10
C LEU A 163 -0.54 0.44 -6.77
N HIS A 164 0.19 0.83 -7.81
CA HIS A 164 1.34 1.71 -7.76
C HIS A 164 1.35 2.62 -9.00
N ALA A 165 1.96 3.79 -8.88
CA ALA A 165 2.21 4.67 -10.02
C ALA A 165 3.36 5.65 -9.73
N PRO A 166 4.02 6.18 -10.78
CA PRO A 166 5.10 7.15 -10.61
C PRO A 166 4.65 8.44 -9.92
N LEU A 167 5.58 9.02 -9.16
CA LEU A 167 5.50 10.37 -8.61
C LEU A 167 6.78 11.10 -9.01
N ILE A 168 6.67 12.02 -9.97
CA ILE A 168 7.81 12.77 -10.50
C ILE A 168 7.81 14.17 -9.90
N ILE A 169 8.89 14.51 -9.20
CA ILE A 169 9.07 15.84 -8.63
C ILE A 169 10.17 16.55 -9.43
N ARG A 170 9.79 17.58 -10.19
CA ARG A 170 10.73 18.41 -10.96
C ARG A 170 11.56 19.26 -10.00
N ASP A 171 12.88 19.32 -10.19
CA ASP A 171 13.71 20.30 -9.51
C ASP A 171 13.90 21.54 -10.41
N PRO A 172 13.47 22.74 -10.00
CA PRO A 172 13.74 23.97 -10.75
C PRO A 172 15.23 24.28 -10.94
N GLN A 173 16.11 23.61 -10.20
CA GLN A 173 17.56 23.75 -10.30
C GLN A 173 18.20 22.76 -11.28
N ASP A 174 17.45 21.77 -11.76
CA ASP A 174 17.96 20.85 -12.78
C ASP A 174 18.28 21.62 -14.07
N ALA A 175 19.39 21.25 -14.71
CA ALA A 175 19.72 21.82 -16.00
C ALA A 175 18.67 21.37 -17.02
N GLU A 176 17.99 22.31 -17.67
CA GLU A 176 17.09 22.02 -18.80
C GLU A 176 17.90 21.67 -20.08
N ASP A 177 18.87 20.76 -19.96
CA ASP A 177 19.73 20.33 -21.07
C ASP A 177 19.29 19.01 -21.71
N GLN A 178 18.20 18.43 -21.22
CA GLN A 178 17.59 17.22 -21.78
C GLN A 178 16.48 17.59 -22.77
N ASP A 179 16.56 17.03 -23.99
CA ASP A 179 15.53 17.26 -25.02
C ASP A 179 14.23 16.48 -24.72
N VAL A 180 14.35 15.31 -24.06
CA VAL A 180 13.25 14.37 -23.81
C VAL A 180 13.52 13.60 -22.53
N GLU A 181 12.47 13.35 -21.75
CA GLU A 181 12.51 12.51 -20.56
C GLU A 181 11.50 11.36 -20.66
N TRP A 182 11.86 10.22 -20.09
CA TRP A 182 11.02 9.02 -20.06
C TRP A 182 10.96 8.47 -18.65
N THR A 183 9.75 8.20 -18.18
CA THR A 183 9.52 7.42 -16.97
C THR A 183 9.33 5.95 -17.36
N ILE A 184 10.20 5.08 -16.85
CA ILE A 184 10.13 3.64 -17.09
C ILE A 184 9.78 2.95 -15.79
N VAL A 185 8.64 2.24 -15.78
CA VAL A 185 8.23 1.35 -14.69
C VAL A 185 8.61 -0.08 -15.08
N LEU A 186 9.27 -0.78 -14.16
CA LEU A 186 9.63 -2.20 -14.31
C LEU A 186 8.84 -2.99 -13.28
N ASP A 187 8.08 -3.96 -13.75
CA ASP A 187 7.21 -4.83 -12.94
C ASP A 187 7.23 -6.23 -13.59
N ASP A 188 7.05 -7.28 -12.79
CA ASP A 188 7.35 -8.67 -13.14
C ASP A 188 6.19 -9.46 -13.79
N TRP A 189 5.10 -8.76 -14.12
CA TRP A 189 3.88 -9.24 -14.80
C TRP A 189 4.05 -10.39 -15.81
#